data_AF-A0A966Q8K0-F1
#
_entry.id   AF-A0A966Q8K0-F1
#
_cell.length_a   1.000
_cell.length_b   1.000
_cell.length_c   1.000
_cell.angle_alpha   90.00
_cell.angle_beta   90.00
_cell.angle_gamma   90.00
#
_symmetry.space_group_name_H-M   'P 1'
#
loop_
_entity.id
_entity.type
_entity.pdbx_description
1 polymer ?
#
loop_
_entity_poly.entity_id
_entity_poly.type
_entity_poly.pdbx_seq_one_letter_code
_entity_poly.pdbx_strand_id
1 'polypeptide(L)'
;MELAAETKGCDLIIEHSRFDLNRENRCIDNLLDRQVDGIIACLIDPTAQKKILEERIKYGVPIVVVGPRSVPPLPVDSIGTD
;
A
#
# COMPACT_ATOMS: atom_id res chain seq x y z
N MET A 1 -11.80 4.96 5.40
CA MET A 1 -10.85 5.71 4.56
C MET A 1 -11.57 6.70 3.66
N GLU A 2 -12.64 6.30 2.97
CA GLU A 2 -13.43 7.16 2.08
C GLU A 2 -13.87 8.48 2.72
N LEU A 3 -14.56 8.45 3.87
CA LEU A 3 -14.99 9.66 4.58
C LEU A 3 -13.82 10.59 4.94
N ALA A 4 -12.68 10.02 5.33
CA ALA A 4 -11.50 10.79 5.70
C ALA A 4 -10.85 11.44 4.46
N ALA A 5 -10.77 10.71 3.34
CA ALA A 5 -10.28 11.22 2.07
C ALA A 5 -11.18 12.36 1.56
N GLU A 6 -12.49 12.17 1.57
CA GLU A 6 -13.47 13.19 1.17
C GLU A 6 -13.35 14.46 2.03
N THR A 7 -13.31 14.30 3.36
CA THR A 7 -13.15 15.44 4.30
C THR A 7 -11.84 16.21 4.07
N LYS A 8 -10.80 15.55 3.56
CA LYS A 8 -9.50 16.15 3.26
C LYS A 8 -9.35 16.61 1.81
N GLY A 9 -10.38 16.39 0.97
CA GLY A 9 -10.34 16.74 -0.46
C GLY A 9 -9.35 15.88 -1.27
N CYS A 10 -9.06 14.66 -0.80
CA CYS A 10 -8.20 13.72 -1.51
C CYS A 10 -9.01 12.95 -2.56
N ASP A 11 -8.45 12.79 -3.76
CA ASP A 11 -8.95 11.82 -4.73
C ASP A 11 -8.52 10.41 -4.29
N LEU A 12 -9.47 9.49 -4.13
CA LEU A 12 -9.23 8.18 -3.57
C LEU A 12 -9.52 7.08 -4.60
N ILE A 13 -8.48 6.32 -4.93
CA ILE A 13 -8.58 5.12 -5.76
C ILE A 13 -8.44 3.89 -4.85
N ILE A 14 -9.44 3.01 -4.85
CA ILE A 14 -9.43 1.77 -4.08
C ILE A 14 -9.30 0.57 -5.02
N GLU A 15 -8.27 -0.25 -4.79
CA GLU A 15 -8.03 -1.50 -5.51
C GLU A 15 -8.09 -2.67 -4.51
N HIS A 16 -8.76 -3.75 -4.86
CA HIS A 16 -8.92 -4.93 -4.00
C HIS A 16 -8.16 -6.14 -4.54
N SER A 17 -7.15 -6.60 -3.79
CA SER A 17 -6.40 -7.82 -4.11
C SER A 17 -7.24 -9.10 -4.02
N ARG A 18 -8.32 -9.07 -3.23
CA ARG A 18 -9.18 -10.24 -2.94
C ARG A 18 -8.40 -11.43 -2.38
N PHE A 19 -7.44 -11.16 -1.50
CA PHE A 19 -6.57 -12.16 -0.86
C PHE A 19 -5.72 -12.99 -1.84
N ASP A 20 -5.45 -12.45 -3.04
CA ASP A 20 -4.56 -13.04 -4.03
C ASP A 20 -3.28 -12.20 -4.15
N LEU A 21 -2.12 -12.82 -3.89
CA LEU A 21 -0.81 -12.16 -3.90
C LEU A 21 -0.42 -11.62 -5.29
N ASN A 22 -0.79 -12.31 -6.37
CA ASN A 22 -0.52 -11.84 -7.73
C ASN A 22 -1.38 -10.62 -8.06
N ARG A 23 -2.63 -10.61 -7.60
CA ARG A 23 -3.49 -9.43 -7.70
C ARG A 23 -3.00 -8.28 -6.84
N GLU A 24 -2.54 -8.53 -5.62
CA GLU A 24 -1.97 -7.50 -4.76
C GLU A 24 -0.81 -6.76 -5.45
N ASN A 25 0.11 -7.52 -6.05
CA ASN A 25 1.20 -6.94 -6.82
C ASN A 25 0.68 -6.07 -7.97
N ARG A 26 -0.26 -6.58 -8.77
CA ARG A 26 -0.88 -5.80 -9.85
C ARG A 26 -1.62 -4.56 -9.35
N CYS A 27 -2.27 -4.61 -8.20
CA CYS A 27 -2.95 -3.45 -7.62
C CYS A 27 -1.95 -2.34 -7.33
N ILE A 28 -0.80 -2.67 -6.73
CA ILE A 28 0.25 -1.68 -6.44
C ILE A 28 0.83 -1.14 -7.76
N ASP A 29 1.16 -2.02 -8.71
CA ASP A 29 1.72 -1.61 -10.01
C ASP A 29 0.75 -0.69 -10.77
N ASN A 30 -0.55 -1.02 -10.79
CA ASN A 30 -1.59 -0.19 -11.40
C ASN A 30 -1.70 1.20 -10.76
N LEU A 31 -1.52 1.31 -9.43
CA LEU A 31 -1.57 2.59 -8.74
C LEU A 31 -0.32 3.44 -9.06
N LEU A 32 0.86 2.80 -9.13
CA LEU A 32 2.09 3.46 -9.56
C LEU A 32 1.98 3.97 -11.00
N ASP A 33 1.43 3.17 -11.92
CA ASP A 33 1.22 3.56 -13.32
C ASP A 33 0.24 4.73 -13.49
N ARG A 34 -0.72 4.87 -12.55
CA ARG A 34 -1.66 6.00 -12.50
C ARG A 34 -1.05 7.28 -11.91
N GLN A 35 0.22 7.26 -11.50
CA GLN A 35 0.95 8.41 -10.95
C GLN A 35 0.24 9.03 -9.74
N VAL A 36 -0.26 8.19 -8.83
CA VAL A 36 -0.84 8.68 -7.56
C VAL A 36 0.24 9.34 -6.69
N ASP A 37 -0.17 10.30 -5.85
CA ASP A 37 0.73 10.98 -4.92
C ASP A 37 1.19 10.11 -3.74
N GLY A 38 0.50 9.01 -3.48
CA GLY A 38 0.84 8.06 -2.42
C GLY A 38 -0.06 6.84 -2.40
N ILE A 39 0.42 5.77 -1.77
CA ILE A 39 -0.28 4.48 -1.68
C ILE A 39 -0.41 4.08 -0.22
N ILE A 40 -1.62 3.70 0.19
CA ILE A 40 -1.88 3.03 1.47
C ILE A 40 -2.18 1.56 1.17
N ALA A 41 -1.40 0.65 1.74
CA ALA A 41 -1.51 -0.78 1.44
C ALA A 41 -1.80 -1.61 2.70
N CYS A 42 -2.83 -2.45 2.62
CA CYS A 42 -3.06 -3.54 3.57
C CYS A 42 -2.61 -4.84 2.91
N LEU A 43 -1.45 -5.35 3.32
CA LEU A 43 -0.80 -6.48 2.67
C LEU A 43 -1.25 -7.82 3.27
N ILE A 44 -1.41 -8.84 2.43
CA ILE A 44 -1.73 -10.22 2.84
C ILE A 44 -0.58 -10.81 3.65
N ASP A 45 0.66 -10.65 3.16
CA ASP A 45 1.88 -11.07 3.85
C ASP A 45 2.97 -9.99 3.68
N PRO A 46 3.13 -9.10 4.68
CA PRO A 46 4.15 -8.06 4.64
C PRO A 46 5.59 -8.60 4.48
N THR A 47 5.87 -9.79 5.03
CA THR A 47 7.21 -10.38 4.97
C THR A 47 7.54 -10.83 3.55
N ALA A 48 6.59 -11.49 2.89
CA ALA A 48 6.73 -11.92 1.49
C ALA A 48 6.86 -10.72 0.54
N GLN A 49 6.22 -9.59 0.86
CA GLN A 49 6.21 -8.39 0.04
C GLN A 49 7.45 -7.50 0.20
N LYS A 50 8.30 -7.75 1.21
CA LYS A 50 9.46 -6.89 1.53
C LYS A 50 10.34 -6.57 0.31
N LYS A 51 10.77 -7.60 -0.43
CA LYS A 51 11.65 -7.43 -1.61
C LYS A 51 10.96 -6.65 -2.72
N ILE A 52 9.67 -6.88 -2.93
CA ILE A 52 8.93 -6.23 -4.00
C ILE A 52 8.69 -4.74 -3.67
N LEU A 53 8.45 -4.42 -2.39
CA LEU A 53 8.40 -3.05 -1.91
C LEU A 53 9.75 -2.33 -2.10
N GLU A 54 10.89 -2.98 -1.83
CA GLU A 54 12.23 -2.41 -2.07
C GLU A 54 12.48 -2.02 -3.54
N GLU A 55 11.87 -2.74 -4.49
CA GLU A 55 11.92 -2.38 -5.91
C GLU A 55 10.99 -1.21 -6.23
N ARG A 56 9.79 -1.21 -5.66
CA ARG A 56 8.74 -0.23 -5.95
C ARG A 56 8.98 1.15 -5.32
N ILE A 57 9.69 1.24 -4.20
CA ILE A 57 10.04 2.57 -3.62
C ILE A 57 10.90 3.41 -4.57
N LYS A 58 11.60 2.79 -5.53
CA LYS A 58 12.44 3.49 -6.51
C LYS A 58 11.62 4.35 -7.49
N TYR A 59 10.30 4.12 -7.59
CA TYR A 59 9.40 4.91 -8.41
C TYR A 59 9.09 6.29 -7.79
N GLY A 60 9.52 6.55 -6.55
CA GLY A 60 9.39 7.86 -5.90
C GLY A 60 8.01 8.14 -5.31
N VAL A 61 7.06 7.21 -5.43
CA VAL A 61 5.74 7.31 -4.80
C VAL A 61 5.84 6.77 -3.36
N PRO A 62 5.47 7.55 -2.33
CA PRO A 62 5.46 7.07 -0.95
C PRO A 62 4.40 6.00 -0.74
N ILE A 63 4.80 4.90 -0.09
CA ILE A 63 3.91 3.79 0.26
C ILE A 63 3.88 3.68 1.78
N VAL A 64 2.67 3.57 2.36
CA VAL A 64 2.47 3.32 3.78
C VAL A 64 1.70 2.03 3.97
N VAL A 65 2.26 1.11 4.76
CA VAL A 65 1.61 -0.17 5.06
C VAL A 65 0.80 -0.06 6.35
N VAL A 66 -0.48 -0.41 6.27
CA VAL A 66 -1.37 -0.47 7.44
C VAL A 66 -1.67 -1.94 7.73
N GLY A 67 -1.43 -2.36 8.96
CA GLY A 67 -1.55 -3.75 9.35
C GLY A 67 -1.74 -3.94 10.85
N PRO A 68 -1.74 -5.19 11.33
CA PRO A 68 -1.78 -5.48 12.76
C PRO A 68 -0.58 -4.87 13.48
N ARG A 69 -0.70 -4.59 14.79
CA ARG A 69 0.33 -3.93 15.60
C ARG A 69 1.76 -4.47 15.41
N SER A 70 1.91 -5.75 15.12
CA SER A 70 3.19 -6.42 14.83
C SER A 70 3.52 -6.47 13.33
N VAL A 71 3.52 -5.33 12.64
CA VAL A 71 4.05 -5.27 11.26
C VAL A 71 5.56 -5.52 11.32
N PRO A 72 6.12 -6.47 10.54
CA PRO A 72 7.57 -6.69 10.50
C PRO A 72 8.30 -5.47 9.94
N PRO A 73 9.64 -5.35 10.11
CA PRO A 73 10.41 -4.29 9.50
C PRO A 73 10.32 -4.31 7.96
N LEU A 74 9.72 -3.27 7.40
CA LEU A 74 9.54 -3.05 5.96
C LEU A 74 10.46 -1.91 5.46
N PRO A 75 10.75 -1.85 4.15
CA PRO A 75 11.48 -0.74 3.52
C PRO A 75 10.65 0.55 3.41
N VAL A 76 9.43 0.55 3.93
CA VAL A 76 8.44 1.61 3.84
C VAL A 76 7.86 1.89 5.22
N ASP A 77 7.24 3.05 5.40
CA ASP A 77 6.56 3.38 6.64
C ASP A 77 5.41 2.39 6.90
N SER A 78 5.24 2.02 8.16
CA SER A 78 4.17 1.12 8.58
C SER A 78 3.47 1.61 9.83
N ILE A 79 2.15 1.43 9.84
CA ILE A 79 1.27 1.78 10.94
C ILE A 79 0.63 0.50 11.44
N GLY A 80 0.97 0.14 12.68
CA GLY A 80 0.29 -0.91 13.43
C GLY A 80 -1.05 -0.40 13.95
N THR A 81 -2.10 -1.16 13.69
CA THR A 81 -3.45 -0.92 14.20
C THR A 81 -3.80 -1.95 15.27
N ASP A 82 -4.56 -1.51 16.28
CA ASP A 82 -5.01 -2.31 17.42
C ASP A 82 -6.23 -3.19 17.08
#